data_AF-A0AAV5YMX1-F1
#
_entry.id   AF-A0AAV5YMX1-F1
#
_cell.length_a   1.000
_cell.length_b   1.000
_cell.length_c   1.000
_cell.angle_alpha   90.00
_cell.angle_beta   90.00
_cell.angle_gamma   90.00
#
_symmetry.space_group_name_H-M   'P 1'
#
loop_
_entity.id
_entity.type
_entity.pdbx_description
1 polymer ?
#
loop_
_entity_poly.entity_id
_entity_poly.type
_entity_poly.pdbx_seq_one_letter_code
_entity_poly.pdbx_strand_id
1 'polypeptide(L)' 'MDNAAALFIDGPVHEGHGDRAALVTPSGPVTYASLQRLTDRAAHGLRALGVEPEQRVAIRLP' A
#
# COMPACT_ATOMS: atom_id res chain seq x y z
N MET A 1 17.70 -4.50 1.77
CA MET A 1 16.67 -4.90 2.75
C MET A 1 15.37 -4.60 2.06
N ASP A 2 14.77 -5.62 1.46
CA ASP A 2 13.91 -5.40 0.30
C ASP A 2 12.46 -5.45 0.75
N ASN A 3 11.98 -4.34 1.33
CA ASN A 3 10.57 -4.16 1.63
C ASN A 3 9.84 -3.72 0.35
N ALA A 4 8.90 -4.54 -0.12
CA ALA A 4 8.16 -4.27 -1.35
C ALA A 4 7.31 -2.99 -1.28
N ALA A 5 6.70 -2.68 -0.13
CA ALA A 5 5.91 -1.46 0.04
C ALA A 5 6.80 -0.21 -0.01
N ALA A 6 7.98 -0.26 0.60
CA ALA A 6 8.95 0.82 0.54
C ALA A 6 9.40 1.10 -0.91
N LEU A 7 9.65 0.04 -1.68
CA LEU A 7 10.10 0.17 -3.07
C LEU A 7 8.98 0.67 -4.00
N PHE A 8 7.79 0.08 -3.92
CA PHE A 8 6.72 0.32 -4.90
C PHE A 8 5.75 1.43 -4.52
N ILE A 9 5.72 1.85 -3.27
CA ILE A 9 4.75 2.83 -2.76
C ILE A 9 5.47 4.02 -2.15
N ASP A 10 6.32 3.80 -1.14
CA ASP A 10 6.93 4.91 -0.40
C ASP A 10 7.99 5.65 -1.23
N GLY A 11 8.78 4.92 -2.02
CA GLY A 11 9.80 5.48 -2.92
C GLY A 11 9.23 6.55 -3.86
N PRO A 12 8.23 6.22 -4.70
CA PRO A 12 7.60 7.21 -5.57
C PRO A 12 7.01 8.42 -4.82
N VAL A 13 6.43 8.22 -3.63
CA VAL A 13 5.94 9.34 -2.82
C VAL A 13 7.10 10.23 -2.35
N HIS A 14 8.20 9.63 -1.88
CA HIS A 14 9.39 10.34 -1.44
C HIS A 14 10.08 11.12 -2.58
N GLU A 15 10.00 10.60 -3.80
CA GLU A 15 10.47 11.24 -5.04
C GLU A 15 9.54 12.38 -5.52
N GLY A 16 8.45 12.67 -4.80
CA GLY A 16 7.52 13.74 -5.13
C GLY A 16 6.44 13.34 -6.16
N HIS A 17 6.28 12.06 -6.44
CA HIS A 17 5.25 11.54 -7.35
C HIS A 17 3.92 11.23 -6.65
N GLY A 18 3.68 11.81 -5.46
CA GLY A 18 2.49 11.54 -4.66
C GLY A 18 1.16 11.76 -5.39
N ASP A 19 1.07 12.79 -6.23
CA ASP A 19 -0.14 13.12 -7.01
C ASP A 19 -0.25 12.35 -8.33
N ARG A 20 0.78 11.60 -8.73
CA ARG A 20 0.75 10.77 -9.93
C ARG A 20 -0.17 9.56 -9.69
N ALA A 21 -0.94 9.20 -10.72
CA ALA A 21 -1.74 7.98 -10.70
C ALA A 21 -0.85 6.74 -10.54
N ALA A 22 -1.07 5.97 -9.47
CA ALA A 22 -0.42 4.69 -9.20
C ALA A 22 -1.25 3.52 -9.76
N LEU A 23 -2.58 3.62 -9.67
CA LEU A 23 -3.52 2.67 -10.25
C LEU A 23 -4.56 3.43 -11.08
N VAL A 24 -4.90 2.89 -12.25
CA VAL A 24 -6.01 3.38 -13.07
C VAL A 24 -7.12 2.34 -13.01
N THR A 25 -8.26 2.72 -12.44
CA THR A 25 -9.41 1.84 -12.27
C THR A 25 -10.61 2.37 -13.05
N PRO A 26 -11.65 1.56 -13.31
CA PRO A 26 -12.89 2.04 -13.91
C PRO A 26 -13.56 3.17 -13.11
N SER A 27 -13.35 3.22 -11.79
CA SER A 27 -13.88 4.26 -10.90
C SER A 27 -13.01 5.53 -10.86
N GLY A 28 -11.88 5.54 -11.58
CA GLY A 28 -10.93 6.66 -11.62
C GLY A 28 -9.53 6.29 -11.13
N PRO A 29 -8.59 7.24 -11.24
CA PRO A 29 -7.21 7.04 -10.79
C PRO A 29 -7.09 7.04 -9.26
N VAL A 30 -6.21 6.20 -8.74
CA VAL A 30 -5.73 6.26 -7.35
C VAL A 30 -4.29 6.74 -7.38
N THR A 31 -4.01 7.84 -6.69
CA THR A 31 -2.67 8.43 -6.64
C THR A 31 -1.73 7.65 -5.70
N TYR A 32 -0.41 7.79 -5.87
CA TYR A 32 0.57 7.18 -4.95
C TYR A 32 0.34 7.60 -3.49
N ALA A 33 0.06 8.87 -3.22
CA ALA A 33 -0.24 9.35 -1.86
C ALA A 33 -1.54 8.77 -1.29
N SER A 34 -2.53 8.46 -2.14
CA SER A 34 -3.76 7.80 -1.70
C SER A 34 -3.54 6.31 -1.46
N LEU A 35 -2.78 5.65 -2.33
CA LEU A 35 -2.40 4.25 -2.19
C LEU A 35 -1.58 4.02 -0.91
N GLN A 36 -0.59 4.88 -0.61
CA GLN A 36 0.19 4.83 0.62
C GLN A 36 -0.70 4.87 1.87
N ARG A 37 -1.60 5.85 1.95
CA ARG A 37 -2.56 5.96 3.07
C ARG A 37 -3.43 4.72 3.24
N LEU A 38 -3.88 4.11 2.14
CA LEU A 38 -4.67 2.88 2.18
C LEU A 38 -3.84 1.69 2.66
N THR A 39 -2.61 1.54 2.16
CA THR A 39 -1.66 0.50 2.56
C THR A 39 -1.29 0.62 4.04
N ASP A 40 -0.98 1.82 4.52
CA ASP A 40 -0.67 2.08 5.92
C ASP A 40 -1.84 1.72 6.82
N ARG A 41 -3.07 2.08 6.42
CA ARG A 41 -4.26 1.72 7.20
C ARG A 41 -4.43 0.20 7.27
N ALA A 42 -4.20 -0.52 6.17
CA ALA A 42 -4.25 -1.98 6.16
C ALA A 42 -3.15 -2.58 7.05
N ALA A 43 -1.92 -2.06 6.98
CA ALA A 43 -0.79 -2.51 7.79
C ALA A 43 -1.05 -2.33 9.28
N HIS A 44 -1.57 -1.16 9.70
CA HIS A 44 -1.97 -0.94 11.09
C HIS A 44 -3.09 -1.88 11.53
N GLY A 45 -4.07 -2.16 10.66
CA GLY A 45 -5.12 -3.13 10.92
C GLY A 45 -4.58 -4.55 11.16
N LEU A 46 -3.67 -5.02 10.30
CA LEU A 46 -3.03 -6.32 10.46
C LEU A 46 -2.20 -6.41 11.75
N ARG A 47 -1.43 -5.36 12.06
CA ARG A 47 -0.68 -5.27 13.33
C ARG A 47 -1.60 -5.31 14.55
N ALA A 48 -2.73 -4.61 14.51
CA ALA A 48 -3.72 -4.62 15.58
C ALA A 48 -4.37 -6.00 15.80
N LEU A 49 -4.43 -6.83 14.75
CA LEU A 49 -4.85 -8.24 14.83
C LEU A 49 -3.73 -9.18 15.31
N GLY A 50 -2.53 -8.66 15.60
CA GLY A 50 -1.38 -9.45 16.04
C GLY A 50 -0.65 -10.18 14.92
N VAL A 51 -0.80 -9.73 13.67
CA VAL A 51 -0.07 -10.31 12.53
C VAL A 51 1.40 -9.87 12.57
N GLU A 52 2.28 -10.86 12.64
CA GLU A 52 3.73 -10.73 12.66
C GLU A 52 4.36 -11.07 11.30
N PRO A 53 5.63 -10.67 11.05
CA PRO A 53 6.38 -11.12 9.89
C PRO A 53 6.31 -12.65 9.71
N GLU A 54 6.35 -13.10 8.45
CA GLU A 54 6.25 -14.51 8.04
C GLU A 54 4.88 -15.19 8.26
N GLN A 55 3.94 -14.54 8.96
CA GLN A 55 2.60 -15.06 9.11
C GLN A 55 1.78 -14.89 7.83
N ARG A 56 0.94 -15.89 7.54
CA ARG A 56 0.14 -15.97 6.31
C ARG A 56 -1.22 -15.32 6.52
N VAL A 57 -1.56 -14.37 5.65
CA VAL A 57 -2.88 -13.73 5.60
C VAL A 57 -3.57 -14.13 4.30
N ALA A 58 -4.69 -14.85 4.40
CA ALA A 58 -5.48 -15.18 3.22
C ALA A 58 -6.25 -13.94 2.74
N ILE A 59 -6.18 -13.67 1.44
CA ILE A 59 -6.89 -12.55 0.81
C ILE A 59 -7.99 -13.13 -0.08
N ARG A 60 -9.23 -12.73 0.16
CA ARG A 60 -10.38 -13.00 -0.71
C ARG A 60 -10.93 -11.67 -1.22
N LEU A 61 -10.64 -11.36 -2.48
CA LEU A 61 -11.19 -10.21 -3.21
C LEU A 61 -12.32 -10.71 -4.13
N PRO A 62 -13.25 -9.82 -4.54
CA PRO A 62 -14.28 -10.13 -5.52
C PRO A 62 -13.72 -10.57 -6.88
#